data_AF-V5HXL8-F1
#
_entry.id   AF-V5HXL8-F1
#
_cell.length_a   1.000
_cell.length_b   1.000
_cell.length_c   1.000
_cell.angle_alpha   90.00
_cell.angle_beta   90.00
_cell.angle_gamma   90.00
#
_symmetry.space_group_name_H-M   'P 1'
#
loop_
_entity.id
_entity.type
_entity.pdbx_description
1 polymer ?
#
loop_
_entity_poly.entity_id
_entity_poly.type
_entity_poly.pdbx_seq_one_letter_code
_entity_poly.pdbx_strand_id
1 'polypeptide(L)'
;DKLRVICLDSRYAMESVAKATRTIVLASGTLSPMKSYEAELGVSFKHKLIGSHVVPPENVFVKKISHCLSGKTALRLTYNAYSDAKIVLVIGNLLVDVCRLVKLSEAGSCRRWSAVFLFRRTKPCPSASKMWKNYPGRHLENH
;
A
#
# COMPACT_ATOMS: atom_id res chain seq x y z
N ASP A 1 18.71 -30.66 7.10
CA ASP A 1 18.82 -29.70 5.98
C ASP A 1 17.61 -29.77 5.06
N LYS A 2 17.19 -28.66 4.45
CA LYS A 2 16.05 -28.61 3.51
C LYS A 2 16.51 -28.08 2.15
N LEU A 3 16.49 -28.94 1.13
CA LEU A 3 16.66 -28.52 -0.26
C LEU A 3 15.34 -27.92 -0.77
N ARG A 4 15.42 -26.78 -1.46
CA ARG A 4 14.28 -26.14 -2.13
C ARG A 4 14.63 -25.86 -3.59
N VAL A 5 13.81 -26.38 -4.50
CA VAL A 5 13.86 -26.08 -5.93
C VAL A 5 12.70 -25.14 -6.24
N ILE A 6 12.99 -23.98 -6.83
CA ILE A 6 12.01 -22.92 -7.07
C ILE A 6 12.01 -22.61 -8.57
N CYS A 7 10.83 -22.68 -9.20
CA CYS A 7 10.64 -22.19 -10.56
C CYS A 7 10.51 -20.66 -10.55
N LEU A 8 11.30 -19.99 -11.38
CA LEU A 8 11.27 -18.53 -11.53
C LEU A 8 10.49 -18.09 -12.77
N ASP A 9 10.10 -19.02 -13.64
CA ASP A 9 9.36 -18.72 -14.86
C ASP A 9 7.89 -19.18 -14.72
N SER A 10 6.99 -18.21 -14.56
CA SER A 10 5.55 -18.49 -14.41
C SER A 10 4.88 -18.96 -15.71
N ARG A 11 5.53 -18.75 -16.86
CA ARG A 11 5.04 -19.15 -18.18
C ARG A 11 4.90 -20.66 -18.29
N TYR A 12 5.79 -21.41 -17.66
CA TYR A 12 5.76 -22.88 -17.70
C TYR A 12 4.44 -23.44 -17.15
N ALA A 13 3.96 -22.88 -16.02
CA ALA A 13 2.68 -23.27 -15.44
C ALA A 13 1.51 -22.83 -16.32
N MET A 14 1.56 -21.61 -16.87
CA MET A 14 0.51 -21.09 -17.75
C MET A 14 0.40 -21.88 -19.06
N GLU A 15 1.52 -22.30 -19.65
CA GLU A 15 1.53 -23.10 -20.87
C GLU A 15 0.80 -24.44 -20.68
N SER A 16 1.00 -25.09 -19.54
CA SER A 16 0.27 -26.31 -19.20
C SER A 16 -1.25 -26.09 -19.14
N VAL A 17 -1.69 -24.97 -18.57
CA VAL A 17 -3.11 -24.60 -18.49
C VAL A 17 -3.66 -24.28 -19.88
N ALA A 18 -2.92 -23.53 -20.67
CA ALA A 18 -3.30 -23.13 -22.03
C ALA A 18 -3.45 -24.35 -22.97
N LYS A 19 -2.58 -25.36 -22.83
CA LYS A 19 -2.69 -26.62 -23.60
C LYS A 19 -3.89 -27.46 -23.19
N ALA A 20 -4.28 -27.42 -21.91
CA ALA A 20 -5.35 -28.24 -21.36
C ALA A 20 -6.75 -27.61 -21.50
N THR A 21 -6.85 -26.34 -21.91
CA THR A 21 -8.12 -25.60 -21.92
C THR A 21 -8.38 -24.93 -23.27
N ARG A 22 -9.66 -24.85 -23.66
CA ARG A 22 -10.07 -24.20 -24.91
C ARG A 22 -10.08 -22.68 -24.80
N THR A 23 -10.39 -22.15 -23.61
CA THR A 23 -10.55 -20.72 -23.37
C THR A 23 -10.20 -20.38 -21.93
N ILE A 24 -9.41 -19.32 -21.76
CA ILE A 24 -9.03 -18.77 -20.46
C ILE A 24 -9.62 -17.37 -20.36
N VAL A 25 -10.37 -17.11 -19.29
CA VAL A 25 -10.89 -15.79 -18.96
C VAL A 25 -10.24 -15.33 -17.66
N LEU A 26 -9.47 -14.25 -17.73
CA LEU A 26 -8.83 -13.63 -16.57
C LEU A 26 -9.63 -12.40 -16.15
N ALA A 27 -10.22 -12.44 -14.96
CA ALA A 27 -10.99 -11.34 -14.39
C ALA A 27 -10.39 -10.93 -13.04
N SER A 28 -9.97 -9.67 -12.92
CA SER A 28 -9.54 -9.07 -11.66
C SER A 28 -9.77 -7.56 -11.70
N GLY A 29 -10.30 -7.01 -10.61
CA GLY A 29 -10.54 -5.56 -10.46
C GLY A 29 -9.25 -4.74 -10.32
N THR A 30 -8.10 -5.38 -10.12
CA THR A 30 -6.80 -4.73 -9.95
C THR A 30 -5.77 -5.19 -10.98
N LEU A 31 -6.22 -5.76 -12.11
CA LEU A 31 -5.32 -6.27 -13.14
C LEU A 31 -4.67 -5.11 -13.92
N SER A 32 -3.57 -4.57 -13.38
CA SER A 32 -2.79 -3.53 -14.04
C SER A 32 -1.30 -3.64 -13.70
N PRO A 33 -0.39 -3.28 -14.63
CA PRO A 33 -0.62 -2.99 -16.05
C PRO A 33 -0.72 -4.28 -16.90
N MET A 34 -1.69 -4.34 -17.83
CA MET A 34 -1.97 -5.58 -18.60
C MET A 34 -0.79 -6.11 -19.41
N LYS A 35 0.06 -5.22 -19.95
CA LYS A 35 1.25 -5.61 -20.73
C LYS A 35 2.25 -6.41 -19.89
N SER A 36 2.43 -6.05 -18.62
CA SER A 36 3.31 -6.79 -17.72
C SER A 36 2.74 -8.17 -17.42
N TYR A 37 1.43 -8.29 -17.21
CA TYR A 37 0.79 -9.59 -17.00
C TYR A 37 0.93 -10.52 -18.21
N GLU A 38 0.76 -10.01 -19.43
CA GLU A 38 0.99 -10.77 -20.66
C GLU A 38 2.43 -11.29 -20.74
N ALA A 39 3.40 -10.43 -20.42
CA ALA A 39 4.81 -10.80 -20.43
C ALA A 39 5.17 -11.85 -19.36
N GLU A 40 4.66 -11.72 -18.14
CA GLU A 40 4.90 -12.67 -17.05
C GLU A 40 4.28 -14.03 -17.35
N LEU A 41 3.06 -14.05 -17.88
CA LEU A 41 2.32 -15.28 -18.19
C LEU A 41 2.72 -15.92 -19.52
N GLY A 42 3.38 -15.17 -20.41
CA GLY A 42 3.79 -15.65 -21.73
C GLY A 42 2.60 -15.84 -22.68
N VAL A 43 1.52 -15.09 -22.49
CA VAL A 43 0.29 -15.16 -23.29
C VAL A 43 -0.12 -13.79 -23.79
N SER A 44 -0.78 -13.74 -24.95
CA SER A 44 -1.38 -12.51 -25.49
C SER A 44 -2.87 -12.51 -25.22
N PHE A 45 -3.38 -11.48 -24.53
CA PHE A 45 -4.80 -11.33 -24.28
C PHE A 45 -5.48 -10.73 -25.51
N LYS A 46 -6.15 -11.58 -26.28
CA LYS A 46 -6.89 -11.16 -27.50
C LYS A 46 -8.00 -10.15 -27.20
N HIS A 47 -8.72 -10.35 -26.10
CA HIS A 47 -9.79 -9.47 -25.64
C HIS A 47 -9.38 -8.84 -24.31
N LYS A 48 -9.32 -7.51 -24.27
CA LYS A 48 -8.97 -6.73 -23.09
C LYS A 48 -10.13 -5.79 -22.78
N LEU A 49 -10.80 -6.03 -21.67
CA LEU A 49 -11.84 -5.14 -21.16
C LEU A 49 -11.32 -4.51 -19.87
N ILE A 50 -11.02 -3.21 -19.93
CA ILE A 50 -10.71 -2.42 -18.76
C ILE A 50 -11.98 -1.60 -18.48
N GLY A 51 -12.73 -2.01 -17.46
CA GLY A 51 -13.92 -1.27 -17.05
C GLY A 51 -13.57 0.16 -16.67
N SER A 52 -14.42 1.11 -17.04
CA SER A 52 -14.35 2.48 -16.50
C SER A 52 -14.48 2.43 -14.98
N HIS A 53 -13.67 3.21 -14.28
CA HIS A 53 -13.72 3.31 -12.84
C HIS A 53 -15.13 3.79 -12.43
N VAL A 54 -15.91 2.92 -11.79
CA VAL A 54 -17.33 3.16 -11.46
C VAL A 54 -17.49 4.27 -10.41
N VAL A 55 -16.41 4.68 -9.75
CA VAL A 55 -16.44 5.73 -8.74
C VAL A 55 -16.06 7.07 -9.37
N PRO A 56 -16.93 8.09 -9.32
CA PRO A 56 -16.61 9.43 -9.78
C PRO A 56 -15.34 10.00 -9.11
N PRO A 57 -14.46 10.72 -9.82
CA PRO A 57 -13.21 11.25 -9.25
C PRO A 57 -13.40 12.09 -7.98
N GLU A 58 -14.52 12.81 -7.88
CA GLU A 58 -14.90 13.61 -6.71
C GLU A 58 -15.08 12.78 -5.44
N ASN A 59 -15.34 11.48 -5.56
CA ASN A 59 -15.53 10.56 -4.45
C ASN A 59 -14.22 9.89 -4.00
N VAL A 60 -13.09 10.15 -4.68
CA VAL A 60 -11.79 9.55 -4.34
C VAL A 60 -10.70 10.62 -4.31
N PHE A 61 -10.15 10.84 -3.11
CA PHE A 61 -8.97 11.68 -2.93
C PHE A 61 -7.72 10.84 -2.78
N VAL A 62 -6.80 10.91 -3.75
CA VAL A 62 -5.49 10.24 -3.70
C VAL A 62 -4.38 11.27 -3.56
N LYS A 63 -3.54 11.13 -2.53
CA LYS A 63 -2.39 12.01 -2.30
C LYS A 63 -1.13 11.23 -1.99
N LYS A 64 -0.05 11.56 -2.70
CA LYS A 64 1.30 11.09 -2.38
C LYS A 64 1.89 11.98 -1.29
N ILE A 65 2.38 11.38 -0.20
CA ILE A 65 3.09 12.07 0.87
C ILE A 65 4.55 11.61 0.85
N SER A 66 5.46 12.52 0.49
CA SER A 66 6.91 12.23 0.44
C SER A 66 7.71 12.83 1.59
N HIS A 67 7.12 13.72 2.38
CA HIS A 67 7.75 14.39 3.52
C HIS A 67 6.80 14.41 4.72
N CYS A 68 7.36 14.63 5.92
CA CYS A 68 6.56 15.01 7.08
C CYS A 68 5.76 16.29 6.76
N LEU A 69 4.63 16.52 7.44
CA LEU A 69 3.79 17.70 7.21
C LEU A 69 4.52 19.02 7.48
N SER A 70 5.55 19.01 8.33
CA SER A 70 6.42 20.17 8.55
C SER A 70 7.42 20.44 7.41
N GLY A 71 7.50 19.57 6.40
CA GLY A 71 8.42 19.65 5.26
C GLY A 71 9.88 19.28 5.56
N LYS A 72 10.26 19.17 6.84
CA LYS A 72 11.67 19.08 7.28
C LYS A 72 12.35 17.73 7.01
N THR A 73 11.60 16.64 6.83
CA THR A 73 12.17 15.28 6.73
C THR A 73 11.50 14.50 5.60
N ALA A 74 12.30 14.00 4.67
CA ALA A 74 11.85 13.11 3.61
C ALA A 74 11.52 11.72 4.16
N LEU A 75 10.38 11.17 3.75
CA LEU A 75 9.91 9.85 4.16
C LEU A 75 10.53 8.80 3.25
N ARG A 76 11.67 8.23 3.70
CA ARG A 76 12.32 7.12 3.00
C ARG A 76 12.02 5.81 3.70
N LEU A 77 11.01 5.08 3.23
CA LEU A 77 10.57 3.79 3.80
C LEU A 77 11.35 2.59 3.24
N THR A 78 12.68 2.66 3.25
CA THR A 78 13.55 1.54 2.86
C THR A 78 13.71 0.54 4.00
N TYR A 79 14.19 -0.68 3.68
CA TYR A 79 14.34 -1.76 4.68
C TYR A 79 15.14 -1.32 5.91
N ASN A 80 16.28 -0.64 5.71
CA ASN A 80 17.15 -0.17 6.78
C ASN A 80 16.61 1.07 7.52
N ALA A 81 15.71 1.84 6.91
CA ALA A 81 15.18 3.06 7.52
C ALA A 81 14.27 2.77 8.73
N TYR A 82 13.69 1.57 8.81
CA TYR A 82 12.89 1.15 9.97
C TYR A 82 13.72 0.86 11.22
N SER A 83 15.05 0.77 11.09
CA SER A 83 15.96 0.68 12.25
C SER A 83 16.24 2.05 12.87
N ASP A 84 15.95 3.14 12.15
CA ASP A 84 16.12 4.50 12.67
C ASP A 84 14.88 4.92 13.46
N ALA A 85 15.07 5.09 14.76
CA ALA A 85 14.06 5.57 15.71
C ALA A 85 13.41 6.90 15.28
N LYS A 86 14.18 7.80 14.66
CA LYS A 86 13.67 9.10 14.20
C LYS A 86 12.68 8.94 13.05
N ILE A 87 12.99 8.07 12.09
CA ILE A 87 12.10 7.79 10.95
C ILE A 87 10.80 7.13 11.44
N VAL A 88 10.90 6.16 12.34
CA VAL A 88 9.73 5.51 12.95
C VAL A 88 8.84 6.53 13.66
N LEU A 89 9.43 7.48 14.40
CA LEU A 89 8.68 8.52 15.08
C LEU A 89 8.01 9.49 14.10
N VAL A 90 8.73 9.93 13.06
CA VAL A 90 8.20 10.82 12.03
C VAL A 90 6.99 10.18 11.33
N ILE A 91 7.06 8.88 11.02
CA ILE A 91 5.92 8.14 10.45
C ILE A 91 4.75 8.13 11.44
N GLY A 92 4.98 7.82 12.71
CA GLY A 92 3.92 7.82 13.73
C GLY A 92 3.21 9.17 13.86
N ASN A 93 3.98 10.26 13.92
CA ASN A 93 3.45 11.62 13.95
C ASN A 93 2.63 11.95 12.69
N LEU A 94 3.13 11.55 11.51
CA LEU A 94 2.40 11.73 10.26
C LEU A 94 1.04 11.01 10.27
N LEU A 95 0.99 9.76 10.75
CA LEU A 95 -0.28 9.03 10.83
C LEU A 95 -1.28 9.74 11.75
N VAL A 96 -0.81 10.21 12.92
CA VAL A 96 -1.65 10.97 13.86
C VAL A 96 -2.16 12.26 13.23
N ASP A 97 -1.29 13.01 12.56
CA ASP A 97 -1.68 14.27 11.93
C ASP A 97 -2.66 14.06 10.77
N VAL A 98 -2.46 13.03 9.94
CA VAL A 98 -3.42 12.65 8.89
C VAL A 98 -4.77 12.30 9.49
N CYS A 99 -4.82 11.50 10.57
CA CYS A 99 -6.06 11.18 11.25
C CYS A 99 -6.77 12.43 11.82
N ARG A 100 -6.02 13.39 12.36
CA ARG A 100 -6.58 14.64 12.88
C ARG A 100 -7.15 15.51 11.75
N LEU A 101 -6.41 15.66 10.65
CA LEU A 101 -6.84 16.44 9.49
C LEU A 101 -8.12 15.87 8.87
N VAL A 102 -8.21 14.54 8.72
CA VAL A 102 -9.42 13.90 8.17
C VAL A 102 -10.61 14.07 9.12
N LYS A 103 -10.43 13.89 10.44
CA LYS A 103 -11.50 14.14 11.42
C LYS A 103 -12.03 15.57 11.38
N LEU A 104 -11.15 16.56 11.26
CA LEU A 104 -11.54 17.97 11.17
C LEU A 104 -12.34 18.24 9.88
N SER A 105 -11.95 17.61 8.77
CA SER A 105 -12.64 17.73 7.49
C SER A 105 -14.06 17.14 7.51
N GLU A 106 -14.33 16.14 8.34
CA GLU A 106 -15.62 15.42 8.37
C GLU A 106 -16.58 15.89 9.46
N ALA A 107 -16.19 16.86 10.30
CA ALA A 107 -16.98 17.35 11.43
C ALA A 107 -18.37 17.93 11.05
N GLY A 108 -18.69 18.04 9.75
CA GLY A 108 -20.02 18.41 9.24
C GLY A 108 -20.89 17.28 8.65
N SER A 109 -20.40 16.04 8.45
CA SER A 109 -21.16 15.06 7.62
C SER A 109 -21.14 13.58 8.05
N CYS A 110 -20.09 13.07 8.72
CA CYS A 110 -19.99 11.61 8.98
C CYS A 110 -19.86 11.27 10.48
N ARG A 111 -20.82 10.54 11.05
CA ARG A 111 -20.85 10.19 12.50
C ARG A 111 -19.84 9.11 12.89
N ARG A 112 -19.17 8.44 11.93
CA ARG A 112 -18.22 7.36 12.23
C ARG A 112 -17.24 7.14 11.07
N TRP A 113 -15.97 7.38 11.31
CA TRP A 113 -14.88 7.08 10.37
C TRP A 113 -13.92 6.04 10.95
N SER A 114 -13.29 5.26 10.06
CA SER A 114 -12.25 4.29 10.40
C SER A 114 -11.06 4.47 9.46
N ALA A 115 -9.85 4.46 10.02
CA ALA A 115 -8.61 4.54 9.26
C ALA A 115 -7.97 3.16 9.15
N VAL A 116 -7.56 2.77 7.94
CA VAL A 116 -6.83 1.53 7.67
C VAL A 116 -5.42 1.86 7.22
N PHE A 117 -4.42 1.27 7.90
CA PHE A 117 -3.01 1.46 7.57
C PHE A 117 -2.37 0.14 7.13
N LEU A 118 -1.88 0.10 5.89
CA LEU A 118 -1.18 -1.07 5.34
C LEU A 118 0.32 -0.84 5.41
N PHE A 119 1.02 -1.70 6.16
CA PHE A 119 2.48 -1.67 6.28
C PHE A 119 3.11 -2.81 5.48
N ARG A 120 4.28 -2.57 4.87
CA ARG A 120 4.99 -3.54 4.03
C ARG A 120 5.50 -4.77 4.80
N ARG A 121 5.52 -4.74 6.14
CA ARG A 121 6.01 -5.82 7.00
C ARG A 121 4.93 -6.24 7.99
N THR A 122 4.67 -7.55 8.09
CA THR A 122 3.71 -8.16 9.04
C THR A 122 4.16 -8.09 10.49
N LYS A 123 5.47 -7.91 10.71
CA LYS A 123 6.02 -7.49 12.00
C LYS A 123 6.19 -5.97 11.94
N PRO A 124 5.23 -5.16 12.47
CA PRO A 124 5.63 -3.84 12.94
C PRO A 124 6.83 -4.07 13.84
N CYS A 125 7.91 -3.31 13.66
CA CYS A 125 9.04 -3.40 14.57
C CYS A 125 8.45 -3.33 15.99
N PRO A 126 8.62 -4.34 16.88
CA PRO A 126 8.05 -4.31 18.21
C PRO A 126 8.45 -3.02 18.96
N SER A 127 9.61 -2.47 18.58
CA SER A 127 10.07 -1.13 18.94
C SER A 127 9.10 -0.05 18.49
N ALA A 128 8.63 -0.01 17.25
CA ALA A 128 7.72 1.03 16.75
C ALA A 128 6.39 1.11 17.54
N SER A 129 5.73 -0.02 17.81
CA SER A 129 4.49 0.01 18.59
C SER A 129 4.73 0.36 20.06
N LYS A 130 5.85 -0.08 20.66
CA LYS A 130 6.22 0.28 22.02
C LYS A 130 6.62 1.76 22.13
N MET A 131 7.38 2.25 21.15
CA MET A 131 7.79 3.65 21.03
C MET A 131 6.59 4.57 20.83
N TRP A 132 5.63 4.19 19.97
CA TRP A 132 4.42 4.98 19.76
C TRP A 132 3.45 4.94 20.95
N LYS A 133 3.41 3.83 21.70
CA LYS A 133 2.62 3.72 22.95
C LYS A 133 3.23 4.55 24.09
N ASN A 134 4.56 4.63 24.16
CA ASN A 134 5.28 5.35 25.22
C ASN A 134 5.65 6.79 24.82
N TYR A 135 5.18 7.27 23.67
CA TYR A 135 5.49 8.62 23.23
C TYR A 135 4.68 9.62 24.07
N PRO A 136 5.33 10.48 24.87
CA PRO A 136 4.62 11.59 25.50
C PRO A 136 4.06 12.44 24.36
N GLY A 137 2.73 12.54 24.31
CA GLY A 137 2.06 13.37 23.31
C GLY A 137 2.74 14.73 23.26
N ARG A 138 2.96 15.25 22.05
CA ARG A 138 3.42 16.63 21.82
C ARG A 138 2.80 17.52 22.90
N HIS A 139 3.61 17.98 23.85
CA HIS A 139 3.30 19.20 24.58
C HIS A 139 3.12 20.23 23.48
N LEU A 140 1.88 20.72 23.37
CA LEU A 140 1.55 21.91 22.63
C LEU A 140 2.38 23.03 23.27
N GLU A 141 3.57 23.30 22.73
CA GLU A 141 4.13 24.64 22.86
C GLU A 141 3.23 25.54 22.03
N ASN A 142 2.34 26.22 22.75
CA ASN A 142 1.64 27.39 22.28
C ASN A 142 2.69 28.43 21.90
N HIS A 143 2.76 28.78 20.63
CA HIS A 143 3.22 30.08 20.15
C HIS A 143 2.37 30.47 18.94
#